data_AF-K7ZHW7-F1
#
_entry.id   AF-K7ZHW7-F1
#
_cell.length_a   1.000
_cell.length_b   1.000
_cell.length_c   1.000
_cell.angle_alpha   90.00
_cell.angle_beta   90.00
_cell.angle_gamma   90.00
#
_symmetry.space_group_name_H-M   'P 1'
#
loop_
_entity.id
_entity.type
_entity.pdbx_description
1 polymer ?
#
loop_
_entity_poly.entity_id
_entity_poly.type
_entity_poly.pdbx_seq_one_letter_code
_entity_poly.pdbx_strand_id
1 'polypeptide(L)'
;MRGQAFVVFKEISSASNALRTMQGFPFYDKPMRIAYSKSDSDIVAKIKGTFKERPKKVKPPKAPLNVEEKKDKKKKTTNAENANPNSQTEQPPNQILFLTNLPEETNEMMLS
;
A
#
# COMPACT_ATOMS: atom_id res chain seq x y z
N MET A 1 -9.30 1.41 -1.67
CA MET A 1 -7.95 1.25 -2.24
C MET A 1 -8.13 0.43 -3.52
N ARG A 2 -8.42 1.07 -4.65
CA ARG A 2 -8.53 0.37 -5.93
C ARG A 2 -7.23 0.58 -6.69
N GLY A 3 -6.74 -0.46 -7.37
CA GLY A 3 -5.49 -0.40 -8.16
C GLY A 3 -4.20 -0.32 -7.36
N GLN A 4 -4.23 -0.67 -6.06
CA GLN A 4 -3.07 -0.71 -5.17
C GLN A 4 -3.10 -1.97 -4.32
N ALA A 5 -1.94 -2.57 -4.09
CA ALA A 5 -1.82 -3.78 -3.28
C ALA A 5 -0.53 -3.79 -2.46
N PHE A 6 -0.52 -4.57 -1.39
CA PHE A 6 0.69 -4.92 -0.64
C PHE A 6 0.92 -6.41 -0.73
N VAL A 7 2.11 -6.82 -1.16
CA VAL A 7 2.51 -8.23 -1.24
C VAL A 7 3.61 -8.47 -0.24
N VAL A 8 3.44 -9.46 0.63
CA VAL A 8 4.40 -9.82 1.69
C VAL A 8 5.16 -11.07 1.26
N PHE A 9 6.48 -10.96 1.17
CA PHE A 9 7.39 -12.07 0.92
C PHE A 9 7.92 -12.64 2.24
N LYS A 10 8.28 -13.93 2.21
CA LYS A 10 8.98 -14.59 3.32
C LYS A 10 10.40 -14.06 3.51
N GLU A 11 11.06 -13.65 2.43
CA GLU A 11 12.46 -13.22 2.42
C GLU A 11 12.63 -11.89 1.66
N ILE A 12 13.58 -11.06 2.12
CA ILE A 12 13.90 -9.78 1.48
C ILE A 12 14.48 -9.98 0.08
N SER A 13 15.34 -10.99 -0.10
CA SER A 13 15.94 -11.38 -1.38
C SER A 13 14.88 -11.64 -2.45
N SER A 14 13.82 -12.36 -2.08
CA SER A 14 12.68 -12.67 -2.96
C SER A 14 11.92 -11.40 -3.37
N ALA A 15 11.68 -10.49 -2.40
CA ALA A 15 11.06 -9.20 -2.68
C ALA A 15 11.91 -8.34 -3.62
N SER A 16 13.23 -8.30 -3.41
CA SER A 16 14.16 -7.59 -4.29
C SER A 16 14.19 -8.17 -5.71
N ASN A 17 14.11 -9.49 -5.84
CA ASN A 17 14.04 -10.15 -7.14
C ASN A 17 12.74 -9.79 -7.88
N ALA A 18 11.59 -9.90 -7.20
CA ALA A 18 10.29 -9.54 -7.77
C ALA A 18 10.24 -8.06 -8.18
N LEU A 19 10.79 -7.15 -7.35
CA LEU A 19 10.87 -5.73 -7.68
C LEU A 19 11.64 -5.49 -8.98
N ARG A 20 12.75 -6.19 -9.23
CA ARG A 20 13.56 -5.99 -10.44
C ARG A 20 12.97 -6.67 -11.67
N THR A 21 12.42 -7.87 -11.50
CA THR A 21 11.95 -8.72 -12.61
C THR A 21 10.55 -8.36 -13.08
N MET A 22 9.67 -7.95 -12.17
CA MET A 22 8.26 -7.67 -12.47
C MET A 22 7.96 -6.17 -12.56
N GLN A 23 8.99 -5.30 -12.54
CA GLN A 23 8.77 -3.87 -12.70
C GLN A 23 8.21 -3.55 -14.08
N GLY A 24 7.08 -2.86 -14.12
CA GLY A 24 6.42 -2.51 -15.37
C GLY A 24 5.75 -3.69 -16.06
N PHE A 25 5.66 -4.86 -15.42
CA PHE A 25 5.03 -6.04 -16.02
C PHE A 25 3.57 -5.72 -16.42
N PRO A 26 3.17 -5.97 -17.67
CA PRO A 26 1.79 -5.76 -18.11
C PRO A 26 0.85 -6.73 -17.40
N PHE A 27 0.01 -6.21 -16.51
CA PHE A 27 -1.01 -6.96 -15.80
C PHE A 27 -2.39 -6.51 -16.28
N TYR A 28 -3.07 -7.37 -17.05
CA TYR A 28 -4.29 -7.06 -17.81
C TYR A 28 -4.18 -5.71 -18.54
N ASP A 29 -3.17 -5.63 -19.41
CA ASP A 29 -2.91 -4.49 -20.29
C ASP A 29 -2.53 -3.17 -19.58
N LYS A 30 -2.25 -3.22 -18.27
CA LYS A 30 -1.70 -2.10 -17.50
C LYS A 30 -0.33 -2.43 -16.93
N PRO A 31 0.72 -1.63 -17.21
CA PRO A 31 2.04 -1.87 -16.64
C PRO A 31 2.03 -1.59 -15.14
N MET A 32 2.19 -2.64 -14.33
CA MET A 32 2.18 -2.50 -12.88
C MET A 32 3.49 -1.88 -12.38
N ARG A 33 3.41 -1.11 -11.29
CA ARG A 33 4.58 -0.47 -10.69
C ARG A 33 4.80 -0.98 -9.29
N ILE A 34 6.04 -1.37 -9.00
CA ILE A 34 6.46 -1.98 -7.75
C ILE A 34 7.44 -1.04 -7.03
N ALA A 35 7.27 -0.88 -5.73
CA ALA A 35 8.21 -0.24 -4.83
C ALA A 35 8.29 -1.01 -3.51
N TYR A 36 9.35 -0.83 -2.72
CA TYR A 36 9.33 -1.32 -1.34
C TYR A 36 8.29 -0.55 -0.51
N SER A 37 7.65 -1.25 0.42
CA SER A 37 6.75 -0.64 1.38
C SER A 37 7.50 0.24 2.36
N LYS A 38 6.91 1.42 2.65
CA LYS A 38 7.39 2.35 3.68
C LYS A 38 7.18 1.84 5.10
N SER A 39 6.29 0.87 5.29
CA SER A 39 5.90 0.39 6.61
C SER A 39 5.74 -1.12 6.63
N ASP A 40 6.06 -1.72 7.76
CA ASP A 40 5.90 -3.15 7.98
C ASP A 40 4.42 -3.52 8.20
N SER A 41 4.03 -4.68 7.68
CA SER A 41 2.74 -5.31 7.95
C SER A 41 2.76 -5.96 9.32
N ASP A 42 1.58 -6.15 9.89
CA ASP A 42 1.44 -6.74 11.23
C ASP A 42 1.98 -8.18 11.26
N ILE A 43 1.89 -8.92 10.14
CA ILE A 43 2.45 -10.27 10.02
C ILE A 43 3.99 -10.22 10.07
N VAL A 44 4.61 -9.31 9.31
CA VAL A 44 6.07 -9.14 9.32
C VAL A 44 6.56 -8.67 10.69
N ALA A 45 5.84 -7.75 11.34
CA ALA A 45 6.19 -7.27 12.67
C ALA A 45 6.06 -8.36 13.74
N LYS A 46 5.07 -9.25 13.63
CA LYS A 46 4.94 -10.43 14.52
C LYS A 46 6.12 -11.39 14.34
N ILE A 47 6.50 -11.70 13.10
CA ILE A 47 7.63 -12.60 12.81
C ILE A 47 8.95 -12.00 13.30
N LYS A 48 9.16 -10.69 13.10
CA LYS A 48 10.36 -9.98 13.58
C LYS A 48 10.37 -9.74 15.10
N GLY A 49 9.29 -10.05 15.82
CA GLY A 49 9.15 -9.77 17.25
C GLY A 49 9.03 -8.26 17.59
N THR A 50 8.86 -7.40 16.59
CA THR A 50 8.74 -5.94 16.73
C THR A 50 7.30 -5.44 16.73
N PHE A 51 6.32 -6.36 16.81
CA PHE A 51 4.90 -6.03 16.79
C PHE A 51 4.53 -5.07 17.94
N LYS A 52 4.39 -3.80 17.58
CA LYS A 52 3.74 -2.80 18.42
C LYS A 52 2.29 -2.71 17.97
N GLU A 53 1.36 -2.95 18.89
CA GLU A 53 -0.06 -2.76 18.61
C GLU A 53 -0.28 -1.29 18.25
N ARG A 54 -0.55 -1.03 16.96
CA ARG A 54 -0.91 0.31 16.51
C ARG A 54 -2.20 0.66 17.25
N PRO A 55 -2.29 1.83 17.92
CA PRO A 55 -3.50 2.20 18.65
C PRO A 55 -4.66 2.12 17.67
N LYS A 56 -5.63 1.23 17.95
CA LYS A 56 -6.83 1.08 17.13
C LYS A 56 -7.47 2.45 17.05
N LYS A 57 -7.46 3.07 15.87
CA LYS A 57 -8.29 4.24 15.63
C LYS A 57 -9.73 3.78 15.81
N VAL A 58 -10.28 4.04 16.99
CA VAL A 58 -11.71 3.89 17.26
C VAL A 58 -12.41 4.72 16.20
N LYS A 59 -13.07 4.05 15.26
CA LYS A 59 -13.95 4.73 14.31
C LYS A 59 -15.05 5.35 15.18
N PRO A 60 -15.22 6.69 15.21
CA PRO A 60 -16.37 7.26 15.89
C PRO A 60 -17.65 6.66 15.27
N PRO A 61 -18.68 6.37 16.07
CA PRO A 61 -19.93 5.81 15.57
C PRO A 61 -20.50 6.71 14.47
N LYS A 62 -20.89 6.10 13.34
CA LYS A 62 -21.54 6.82 12.23
C LYS A 62 -22.86 7.41 12.74
N ALA A 63 -22.90 8.72 12.95
CA ALA A 63 -24.15 9.45 13.13
C ALA A 63 -24.96 9.43 11.81
N PRO A 64 -26.30 9.35 11.86
CA PRO A 64 -27.15 9.31 10.68
C PRO A 64 -27.07 10.61 9.87
N LEU A 65 -27.19 10.45 8.55
CA LEU A 65 -27.19 11.49 7.53
C LEU A 65 -28.25 12.57 7.82
N ASN A 66 -27.84 13.84 7.98
CA ASN A 66 -28.69 14.99 7.71
C ASN A 66 -27.86 16.28 7.43
N VAL A 67 -28.02 16.79 6.20
CA VAL A 67 -28.08 18.18 5.72
C VAL A 67 -27.03 19.23 6.18
N GLU A 68 -26.30 19.70 5.15
CA GLU A 68 -25.76 21.04 4.86
C GLU A 68 -24.74 21.79 5.78
N GLU A 69 -23.71 22.26 5.06
CA GLU A 69 -22.81 23.42 5.26
C GLU A 69 -21.77 23.49 6.41
N LYS A 70 -20.51 23.55 5.93
CA LYS A 70 -19.39 24.41 6.35
C LYS A 70 -18.72 24.17 7.72
N LYS A 71 -17.47 23.68 7.65
CA LYS A 71 -16.22 24.46 7.86
C LYS A 71 -15.16 23.77 8.75
N ASP A 72 -14.02 23.51 8.10
CA ASP A 72 -12.64 23.52 8.58
C ASP A 72 -12.05 22.48 9.57
N LYS A 73 -10.96 21.87 9.07
CA LYS A 73 -9.71 21.46 9.75
C LYS A 73 -9.73 20.26 10.72
N LYS A 74 -9.32 19.09 10.20
CA LYS A 74 -7.96 18.50 10.38
C LYS A 74 -7.78 17.22 9.53
N LYS A 75 -7.71 17.36 8.19
CA LYS A 75 -7.23 16.29 7.30
C LYS A 75 -5.72 16.13 7.48
N LYS A 76 -5.30 15.11 8.24
CA LYS A 76 -3.92 14.59 8.18
C LYS A 76 -3.80 13.72 6.92
N THR A 77 -3.67 14.41 5.80
CA THR A 77 -2.90 14.06 4.60
C THR A 77 -2.62 12.57 4.37
N THR A 78 -3.42 11.95 3.52
CA THR A 78 -2.91 10.96 2.57
C THR A 78 -3.00 11.63 1.21
N ASN A 79 -1.89 12.23 0.78
CA ASN A 79 -1.76 12.86 -0.53
C ASN A 79 -1.96 11.78 -1.59
N ALA A 80 -3.09 11.84 -2.29
CA ALA A 80 -3.44 11.01 -3.44
C ALA A 80 -3.25 11.75 -4.77
N GLU A 81 -2.50 12.85 -4.79
CA GLU A 81 -2.22 13.65 -5.98
C GLU A 81 -0.75 14.08 -5.90
N ASN A 82 -0.01 13.87 -7.01
CA ASN A 82 1.45 13.86 -7.15
C ASN A 82 2.14 12.51 -6.91
N ALA A 83 1.70 11.48 -7.63
CA ALA A 83 2.63 10.46 -8.09
C ALA A 83 3.47 11.05 -9.23
N ASN A 84 4.50 11.81 -8.87
CA ASN A 84 5.58 12.13 -9.80
C ASN A 84 6.11 10.79 -10.35
N PRO A 85 6.10 10.52 -11.67
CA PRO A 85 6.37 9.19 -12.21
C PRO A 85 7.82 8.71 -12.00
N ASN A 86 8.67 9.51 -11.35
CA ASN A 86 10.10 9.27 -11.22
C ASN A 86 10.64 9.23 -9.77
N SER A 87 9.78 9.22 -8.75
CA SER A 87 10.24 9.02 -7.37
C SER A 87 10.37 7.53 -7.05
N GLN A 88 11.37 6.89 -7.66
CA GLN A 88 12.07 5.77 -7.03
C GLN A 88 12.74 6.32 -5.76
N THR A 89 11.95 6.59 -4.71
CA THR A 89 12.57 6.71 -3.39
C THR A 89 13.12 5.33 -3.10
N GLU A 90 14.44 5.20 -3.17
CA GLU A 90 15.26 4.08 -2.69
C GLU A 90 14.92 3.86 -1.21
N GLN A 91 13.74 3.29 -0.94
CA GLN A 91 13.37 2.80 0.36
C GLN A 91 14.30 1.63 0.66
N PRO A 92 14.75 1.48 1.91
CA PRO A 92 15.59 0.35 2.27
C PRO A 92 14.87 -0.96 1.92
N PRO A 93 15.61 -2.01 1.54
CA PRO A 93 15.02 -3.30 1.19
C PRO A 93 14.04 -3.79 2.25
N ASN A 94 12.81 -4.10 1.83
CA ASN A 94 11.75 -4.60 2.70
C ASN A 94 11.18 -5.90 2.12
N GLN A 95 10.64 -6.74 3.00
CA GLN A 95 9.91 -7.96 2.65
C GLN A 95 8.55 -7.66 2.00
N ILE A 96 8.10 -6.41 2.05
CA ILE A 96 6.79 -6.01 1.57
C ILE A 96 6.96 -5.11 0.37
N LEU A 97 6.28 -5.47 -0.72
CA LEU A 97 6.19 -4.67 -1.92
C LEU A 97 4.85 -3.95 -1.97
N PHE A 98 4.89 -2.70 -2.39
CA PHE A 98 3.73 -1.87 -2.68
C PHE A 98 3.56 -1.80 -4.20
N LEU A 99 2.43 -2.33 -4.67
CA LEU A 99 2.07 -2.34 -6.08
C LEU A 99 1.09 -1.20 -6.34
N THR A 100 1.31 -0.49 -7.45
CA THR A 100 0.46 0.60 -7.94
C THR A 100 0.18 0.40 -9.43
N ASN A 101 -0.83 1.13 -9.92
CA ASN A 101 -1.29 1.04 -11.31
C ASN A 101 -1.87 -0.33 -11.69
N LEU A 102 -2.49 -1.02 -10.72
CA LEU A 102 -3.24 -2.23 -11.00
C LEU A 102 -4.65 -1.88 -11.55
N PRO A 103 -5.25 -2.72 -12.40
CA PRO A 103 -6.65 -2.64 -12.80
C PRO A 103 -7.61 -2.59 -11.59
N GLU A 104 -8.78 -1.95 -11.75
CA GLU A 104 -9.78 -1.88 -10.67
C GLU A 104 -10.37 -3.24 -10.31
N GLU A 105 -10.37 -4.18 -11.26
CA GLU A 105 -10.88 -5.54 -11.12
C GLU A 105 -9.88 -6.49 -10.43
N THR A 106 -8.69 -6.00 -10.07
CA THR A 106 -7.65 -6.82 -9.44
C THR A 106 -8.10 -7.29 -8.06
N ASN A 107 -8.15 -8.61 -7.89
CA ASN A 107 -8.52 -9.29 -6.65
C ASN A 107 -7.34 -10.01 -6.00
N GLU A 108 -7.46 -10.35 -4.72
CA GLU A 108 -6.41 -11.05 -3.96
C GLU A 108 -6.00 -12.37 -4.60
N MET A 109 -6.94 -13.14 -5.16
CA MET A 109 -6.66 -14.41 -5.86
C MET A 109 -5.77 -14.25 -7.11
N MET A 110 -5.67 -13.04 -7.67
CA MET A 110 -4.81 -12.77 -8.83
C MET A 110 -3.39 -12.37 -8.41
N LEU A 111 -3.18 -12.06 -7.13
CA LEU A 111 -1.93 -11.54 -6.57
C LEU A 111 -1.29 -12.48 -5.52
N SER A 112 -1.96 -13.60 -5.22
CA SER A 112 -1.57 -14.60 -4.21
C SER A 112 -0.60 -15.64 -4.74
#